data_AF-A0A4V1P6R7-F1
#
_entry.id   AF-A0A4V1P6R7-F1
#
_cell.length_a   1.000
_cell.length_b   1.000
_cell.length_c   1.000
_cell.angle_alpha   90.00
_cell.angle_beta   90.00
_cell.angle_gamma   90.00
#
_symmetry.space_group_name_H-M   'P 1'
#
loop_
_entity.id
_entity.type
_entity.pdbx_description
1 polymer ?
#
loop_
_entity_poly.entity_id
_entity_poly.type
_entity_poly.pdbx_seq_one_letter_code
_entity_poly.pdbx_strand_id
1 'polypeptide(L)'
;MSAIWTTAVLVALLFPGIFFFIGVATYERFSREIIRSGAVSEIALATLVSLLIHIALLTCLGAFGFRLSAFLAPLAEYDSVSHVEMVKRVTSKLLPIALYLVAATGCGIGLGVIVAIGVVTGPLRFLVKHKWAYDLIDRDRRRGITTVYVMTTTTEDNKVLMYRGRLHHFMLQEDGKLSYVILKDCARYYMNFGDAELSTGKQLDIFRGATAQRRVWDYLMIDSSNIANILFDPSVQTIKTTDEGNKALQEAIRARREAIKKLKRITATISANNPSTAAKPDAEGPRQ
;
A
#
# COMPACT_ATOMS: atom_id res chain seq x y z
N MET A 1 38.67 -22.07 2.25
CA MET A 1 37.25 -22.08 2.65
C MET A 1 36.38 -22.15 1.40
N SER A 2 35.30 -22.93 1.39
CA SER A 2 34.40 -22.96 0.22
C SER A 2 33.51 -21.70 0.19
N ALA A 3 33.23 -21.19 -1.00
CA ALA A 3 32.39 -20.00 -1.20
C ALA A 3 31.03 -20.08 -0.50
N ILE A 4 30.49 -21.30 -0.36
CA ILE A 4 29.21 -21.59 0.31
C ILE A 4 29.22 -21.13 1.77
N TRP A 5 30.28 -21.42 2.53
CA TRP A 5 30.37 -21.06 3.94
C TRP A 5 30.52 -19.56 4.15
N THR A 6 31.30 -18.88 3.30
CA THR A 6 31.40 -17.42 3.33
C THR A 6 30.05 -16.77 3.05
N THR A 7 29.31 -17.25 2.05
CA THR A 7 27.97 -16.76 1.75
C THR A 7 27.01 -16.98 2.92
N ALA A 8 27.03 -18.17 3.54
CA ALA A 8 26.16 -18.46 4.69
C ALA A 8 26.43 -17.51 5.88
N VAL A 9 27.71 -17.22 6.17
CA VAL A 9 28.09 -16.27 7.23
C VAL A 9 27.64 -14.86 6.87
N LEU A 10 27.84 -14.40 5.64
CA LEU A 10 27.40 -13.08 5.20
C LEU A 10 25.88 -12.93 5.32
N VAL A 11 25.12 -13.95 4.90
CA VAL A 11 23.66 -13.95 5.02
C VAL A 11 23.23 -13.92 6.49
N ALA A 12 23.87 -14.71 7.36
CA ALA A 12 23.57 -14.70 8.79
C ALA A 12 23.84 -13.33 9.45
N LEU A 13 24.92 -12.65 9.05
CA LEU A 13 25.24 -11.29 9.50
C LEU A 13 24.31 -10.21 8.94
N LEU A 14 23.53 -10.52 7.90
CA LEU A 14 22.51 -9.62 7.36
C LEU A 14 21.13 -9.82 7.99
N PHE A 15 20.92 -10.91 8.74
CA PHE A 15 19.61 -11.23 9.32
C PHE A 15 19.02 -10.08 10.16
N PRO A 16 19.75 -9.41 11.07
CA PRO A 16 19.17 -8.27 11.80
C PRO A 16 18.59 -7.18 10.89
N GLY A 17 19.28 -6.86 9.79
CA GLY A 17 18.81 -5.91 8.79
C GLY A 17 17.60 -6.40 8.00
N ILE A 18 17.63 -7.65 7.50
CA ILE A 18 16.51 -8.26 6.76
C ILE A 18 15.26 -8.32 7.64
N PHE A 19 15.42 -8.79 8.87
CA PHE A 19 14.32 -8.94 9.81
C PHE A 19 13.81 -7.61 10.37
N PHE A 20 14.63 -6.55 10.37
CA PHE A 20 14.15 -5.19 10.57
C PHE A 20 13.10 -4.81 9.51
N PHE A 21 13.37 -5.06 8.21
CA PHE A 21 12.38 -4.79 7.16
C PHE A 21 11.15 -5.67 7.26
N ILE A 22 11.30 -6.95 7.66
CA ILE A 22 10.14 -7.79 7.97
C ILE A 22 9.30 -7.14 9.08
N GLY A 23 9.94 -6.65 10.14
CA GLY A 23 9.28 -5.92 11.23
C GLY A 23 8.53 -4.68 10.74
N VAL A 24 9.17 -3.84 9.92
CA VAL A 24 8.52 -2.65 9.32
C VAL A 24 7.34 -3.05 8.44
N ALA A 25 7.51 -4.07 7.59
CA ALA A 25 6.51 -4.55 6.65
C ALA A 25 5.27 -5.15 7.33
N THR A 26 5.33 -5.58 8.60
CA THR A 26 4.13 -6.04 9.32
C THR A 26 3.05 -4.96 9.50
N TYR A 27 3.40 -3.68 9.33
CA TYR A 27 2.48 -2.55 9.48
C TYR A 27 2.21 -1.78 8.17
N GLU A 28 2.99 -2.02 7.12
CA GLU A 28 2.79 -1.36 5.83
C GLU A 28 1.67 -2.02 5.02
N ARG A 29 0.75 -1.21 4.48
CA ARG A 29 -0.30 -1.62 3.53
C ARG A 29 0.01 -1.14 2.11
N PHE A 30 1.23 -1.39 1.64
CA PHE A 30 1.62 -1.13 0.25
C PHE A 30 1.67 -2.43 -0.56
N SER A 31 1.28 -2.38 -1.83
CA SER A 31 1.39 -3.55 -2.71
C SER A 31 2.86 -3.93 -2.83
N ARG A 32 3.16 -5.21 -2.57
CA ARG A 32 4.51 -5.76 -2.77
C ARG A 32 4.97 -5.66 -4.22
N GLU A 33 4.07 -5.39 -5.16
CA GLU A 33 4.40 -5.13 -6.57
C GLU A 33 5.16 -3.81 -6.79
N ILE A 34 5.32 -2.99 -5.74
CA ILE A 34 5.63 -1.56 -5.89
C ILE A 34 6.90 -1.13 -5.16
N ILE A 35 7.55 -2.03 -4.41
CA ILE A 35 8.93 -1.78 -4.01
C ILE A 35 9.82 -2.12 -5.21
N ARG A 36 9.82 -1.25 -6.22
CA ARG A 36 10.91 -1.15 -7.22
C ARG A 36 12.10 -0.41 -6.63
N SER A 37 12.35 -0.56 -5.33
CA SER A 37 13.67 -0.24 -4.84
C SER A 37 14.58 -1.33 -5.42
N GLY A 38 15.70 -0.95 -6.04
CA GLY A 38 16.58 -1.94 -6.65
C GLY A 38 16.99 -2.95 -5.57
N ALA A 39 17.07 -4.24 -5.91
CA ALA A 39 17.54 -5.26 -4.96
C ALA A 39 18.86 -4.83 -4.27
N VAL A 40 19.71 -4.09 -5.00
CA VAL A 40 20.93 -3.46 -4.49
C VAL A 40 20.66 -2.45 -3.38
N SER A 41 19.67 -1.54 -3.52
CA SER A 41 19.36 -0.56 -2.47
C SER A 41 18.75 -1.21 -1.22
N GLU A 42 17.94 -2.25 -1.38
CA GLU A 42 17.39 -3.00 -0.24
C GLU A 42 18.50 -3.71 0.54
N ILE A 43 19.38 -4.40 -0.18
CA ILE A 43 20.52 -5.07 0.42
C ILE A 43 21.46 -4.06 1.08
N ALA A 44 21.73 -2.91 0.45
CA ALA A 44 22.57 -1.86 1.02
C ALA A 44 21.98 -1.31 2.32
N LEU A 45 20.66 -1.03 2.34
CA LEU A 45 19.98 -0.53 3.53
C LEU A 45 19.89 -1.59 4.63
N ALA A 46 19.61 -2.85 4.27
CA ALA A 46 19.66 -3.98 5.21
C ALA A 46 21.06 -4.17 5.79
N THR A 47 22.10 -4.02 4.98
CA THR A 47 23.49 -4.08 5.44
C THR A 47 23.80 -2.96 6.43
N LEU A 48 23.41 -1.73 6.12
CA LEU A 48 23.59 -0.57 7.00
C LEU A 48 22.87 -0.76 8.34
N VAL A 49 21.59 -1.15 8.31
CA VAL A 49 20.79 -1.40 9.52
C VAL A 49 21.40 -2.55 10.33
N SER A 50 21.80 -3.64 9.67
CA SER A 50 22.43 -4.77 10.35
C SER A 50 23.72 -4.36 11.05
N LEU A 51 24.58 -3.59 10.38
CA LEU A 51 25.81 -3.06 10.94
C LEU A 51 25.53 -2.21 12.20
N LEU A 52 24.55 -1.31 12.14
CA LEU A 52 24.17 -0.46 13.27
C LEU A 52 23.67 -1.29 14.46
N ILE A 53 22.85 -2.32 14.22
CA ILE A 53 22.37 -3.22 15.27
C ILE A 53 23.53 -4.00 15.89
N HIS A 54 24.43 -4.53 15.06
CA HIS A 54 25.61 -5.26 15.54
C HIS A 54 26.53 -4.37 16.38
N ILE A 55 26.82 -3.14 15.93
CA ILE A 55 27.64 -2.17 16.68
C ILE A 55 26.97 -1.84 18.01
N ALA A 56 25.67 -1.55 18.02
CA ALA A 56 24.94 -1.22 19.24
C ALA A 56 24.96 -2.37 20.25
N LEU A 57 24.72 -3.61 19.79
CA LEU A 57 24.74 -4.79 20.64
C LEU A 57 26.14 -5.12 21.17
N LEU A 58 27.17 -5.03 20.34
CA LEU A 58 28.55 -5.28 20.78
C LEU A 58 29.03 -4.22 21.77
N THR A 59 28.64 -2.96 21.56
CA THR A 59 28.93 -1.87 22.51
C THR A 59 28.22 -2.11 23.85
N CYS A 60 26.95 -2.50 23.80
CA CYS A 60 26.16 -2.86 24.98
C CYS A 60 26.79 -4.04 25.73
N LEU A 61 27.07 -5.15 25.05
CA LEU A 61 27.74 -6.31 25.64
C LEU A 61 29.12 -5.95 26.20
N GLY A 62 29.88 -5.09 25.52
CA GLY A 62 31.18 -4.58 25.98
C GLY A 62 31.08 -3.86 27.32
N ALA A 63 30.02 -3.08 27.54
CA ALA A 63 29.75 -2.46 28.84
C ALA A 63 29.49 -3.50 29.95
N PHE A 64 29.03 -4.71 29.61
CA PHE A 64 28.86 -5.85 30.51
C PHE A 64 30.07 -6.80 30.53
N GLY A 65 31.25 -6.36 30.08
CA GLY A 65 32.50 -7.11 30.16
C GLY A 65 32.73 -8.12 29.02
N PHE A 66 31.88 -8.15 27.99
CA PHE A 66 32.14 -8.93 26.80
C PHE A 66 33.35 -8.39 26.02
N ARG A 67 34.24 -9.28 25.58
CA ARG A 67 35.42 -8.91 24.78
C ARG A 67 35.39 -9.62 23.43
N LEU A 68 35.07 -8.87 22.37
CA LEU A 68 35.07 -9.39 20.99
C LEU A 68 36.42 -9.98 20.59
N SER A 69 37.52 -9.36 21.06
CA SER A 69 38.88 -9.85 20.82
C SER A 69 39.10 -11.29 21.32
N ALA A 70 38.45 -11.72 22.39
CA ALA A 70 38.55 -13.09 22.90
C ALA A 70 37.88 -14.12 21.97
N PHE A 71 36.95 -13.69 21.11
CA PHE A 71 36.32 -14.53 20.09
C PHE A 71 37.11 -14.51 18.77
N LEU A 72 37.82 -13.41 18.48
CA LEU A 72 38.62 -13.26 17.26
C LEU A 72 40.05 -13.79 17.39
N ALA A 73 40.65 -13.75 18.57
CA ALA A 73 42.02 -14.21 18.79
C ALA A 73 42.27 -15.65 18.31
N PRO A 74 41.37 -16.63 18.54
CA PRO A 74 41.55 -17.98 18.01
C PRO A 74 41.56 -18.07 16.46
N LEU A 75 40.97 -17.10 15.76
CA LEU A 75 40.99 -17.04 14.29
C LEU A 75 42.33 -16.51 13.76
N ALA A 76 43.01 -15.63 14.51
CA ALA A 76 44.32 -15.12 14.14
C ALA A 76 45.43 -16.18 14.31
N GLU A 77 45.25 -17.10 15.25
CA GLU A 77 46.18 -18.20 15.53
C GLU A 77 45.90 -19.46 14.69
N TYR A 78 44.98 -19.40 13.72
CA TYR A 78 44.45 -20.56 12.98
C TYR A 78 45.54 -21.46 12.40
N ASP A 79 46.61 -20.88 11.86
CA ASP A 79 47.70 -21.63 11.20
C ASP A 79 48.65 -22.33 12.20
N SER A 80 48.58 -21.97 13.48
CA SER A 80 49.50 -22.45 14.54
C SER A 80 48.90 -23.47 15.50
N VAL A 81 47.60 -23.72 15.41
CA VAL A 81 46.85 -24.56 16.35
C VAL A 81 46.53 -25.91 15.70
N SER A 82 46.65 -27.00 16.47
CA SER A 82 46.29 -28.34 15.98
C SER A 82 44.80 -28.43 15.62
N HIS A 83 44.46 -29.23 14.61
CA HIS A 83 43.09 -29.34 14.11
C HIS A 83 42.08 -29.75 15.20
N VAL A 84 42.48 -30.64 16.11
CA VAL A 84 41.62 -31.10 17.22
C VAL A 84 41.33 -29.97 18.22
N GLU A 85 42.34 -29.18 18.55
CA GLU A 85 42.20 -28.04 19.46
C GLU A 85 41.37 -26.92 18.82
N MET A 86 41.52 -26.71 17.52
CA MET A 86 40.69 -25.78 16.74
C MET A 86 39.20 -26.17 16.77
N VAL A 87 38.87 -27.45 16.54
CA VAL A 87 37.48 -27.94 16.61
C VAL A 87 36.88 -27.71 18.00
N LYS A 88 37.64 -28.01 19.07
CA LYS A 88 37.21 -27.77 20.45
C LYS A 88 36.99 -26.28 20.74
N ARG A 89 37.88 -25.40 20.27
CA ARG A 89 37.73 -23.94 20.40
C ARG A 89 36.50 -23.44 19.66
N VAL A 90 36.30 -23.84 18.39
CA VAL A 90 35.13 -23.43 17.59
C VAL A 90 33.83 -23.92 18.21
N THR A 91 33.73 -25.21 18.53
CA THR A 91 32.50 -25.80 19.11
C THR A 91 32.10 -25.15 20.43
N SER A 92 33.07 -24.80 21.29
CA SER A 92 32.79 -24.11 22.56
C SER A 92 32.19 -22.70 22.37
N LYS A 93 32.36 -22.09 21.19
CA LYS A 93 31.86 -20.76 20.86
C LYS A 93 30.59 -20.77 20.01
N LEU A 94 30.17 -21.93 19.50
CA LEU A 94 28.97 -22.04 18.65
C LEU A 94 27.70 -21.56 19.36
N LEU A 95 27.46 -22.00 20.61
CA LEU A 95 26.27 -21.61 21.35
C LEU A 95 26.20 -20.09 21.61
N PRO A 96 27.27 -19.44 22.13
CA PRO A 96 27.29 -17.98 22.25
C PRO A 96 27.06 -17.24 20.92
N ILE A 97 27.66 -17.71 19.82
CA ILE A 97 27.46 -17.12 18.48
C ILE A 97 26.01 -17.26 18.04
N ALA A 98 25.41 -18.45 18.21
CA ALA A 98 24.02 -18.69 17.87
C ALA A 98 23.07 -17.79 18.69
N LEU A 99 23.28 -17.69 20.01
CA LEU A 99 22.50 -16.81 20.88
C LEU A 99 22.63 -15.34 20.48
N TYR A 100 23.84 -14.90 20.13
CA TYR A 100 24.07 -13.55 19.63
C TYR A 100 23.30 -13.27 18.34
N LEU A 101 23.34 -14.19 17.37
CA LEU A 101 22.63 -14.03 16.11
C LEU A 101 21.11 -14.00 16.32
N VAL A 102 20.57 -14.86 17.19
CA VAL A 102 19.14 -14.86 17.54
C VAL A 102 18.75 -13.54 18.21
N ALA A 103 19.55 -13.07 19.18
CA ALA A 103 19.29 -11.81 19.88
C ALA A 103 19.37 -10.61 18.91
N ALA A 104 20.39 -10.55 18.07
CA ALA A 104 20.54 -9.49 17.07
C ALA A 104 19.38 -9.47 16.07
N THR A 105 18.95 -10.65 15.61
CA THR A 105 17.78 -10.78 14.73
C THR A 105 16.51 -10.32 15.43
N GLY A 106 16.31 -10.73 16.70
CA GLY A 106 15.18 -10.28 17.52
C GLY A 106 15.17 -8.76 17.73
N CYS A 107 16.33 -8.15 17.96
CA CYS A 107 16.47 -6.69 18.02
C CYS A 107 16.11 -6.02 16.69
N GLY A 108 16.50 -6.61 15.55
CA GLY A 108 16.09 -6.16 14.22
C GLY A 108 14.57 -6.12 14.08
N ILE A 109 13.88 -7.24 14.36
CA ILE A 109 12.41 -7.31 14.32
C ILE A 109 11.79 -6.26 15.24
N GLY A 110 12.23 -6.21 16.49
CA GLY A 110 11.69 -5.31 17.50
C GLY A 110 11.84 -3.83 17.11
N LEU A 111 13.02 -3.44 16.63
CA LEU A 111 13.26 -2.08 16.14
C LEU A 111 12.41 -1.78 14.91
N GLY A 112 12.28 -2.73 13.98
CA GLY A 112 11.44 -2.59 12.80
C GLY A 112 9.98 -2.32 13.18
N VAL A 113 9.43 -3.09 14.12
CA VAL A 113 8.08 -2.90 14.66
C VAL A 113 7.93 -1.53 15.33
N ILE A 114 8.90 -1.09 16.15
CA ILE A 114 8.86 0.23 16.80
C ILE A 114 8.85 1.34 15.76
N VAL A 115 9.69 1.25 14.73
CA VAL A 115 9.71 2.22 13.62
C VAL A 115 8.36 2.21 12.89
N ALA A 116 7.82 1.04 12.57
CA ALA A 116 6.52 0.91 11.93
C ALA A 116 5.39 1.55 12.75
N ILE A 117 5.35 1.32 14.06
CA ILE A 117 4.40 1.97 14.97
C ILE A 117 4.62 3.49 14.95
N GLY A 118 5.87 3.95 15.08
CA GLY A 118 6.22 5.37 15.03
C GLY A 118 5.82 6.05 13.71
N VAL A 119 5.84 5.32 12.60
CA VAL A 119 5.39 5.78 11.28
C VAL A 119 3.86 5.83 11.20
N VAL A 120 3.16 4.81 11.71
CA VAL A 120 1.69 4.73 11.62
C VAL A 120 1.00 5.68 12.59
N THR A 121 1.41 5.69 13.86
CA THR A 121 0.70 6.42 14.93
C THR A 121 1.50 7.58 15.52
N GLY A 122 2.80 7.66 15.21
CA GLY A 122 3.75 8.45 15.98
C GLY A 122 4.40 9.60 15.23
N PRO A 123 5.53 10.10 15.77
CA PRO A 123 6.21 11.29 15.27
C PRO A 123 6.95 11.04 13.95
N LEU A 124 7.15 9.78 13.52
CA LEU A 124 7.89 9.45 12.30
C LEU A 124 7.02 9.55 11.03
N ARG A 125 5.76 10.02 11.14
CA ARG A 125 4.86 10.27 10.01
C ARG A 125 5.43 11.20 8.93
N PHE A 126 6.43 12.02 9.26
CA PHE A 126 7.09 12.88 8.27
C PHE A 126 7.90 12.09 7.23
N LEU A 127 8.29 10.85 7.53
CA LEU A 127 9.04 9.98 6.60
C LEU A 127 8.16 9.44 5.48
N VAL A 128 6.83 9.51 5.62
CA VAL A 128 5.89 8.95 4.66
C VAL A 128 5.47 10.01 3.64
N LYS A 129 5.49 9.62 2.36
CA LYS A 129 4.95 10.40 1.23
C LYS A 129 3.43 10.62 1.32
N HIS A 130 2.65 9.57 1.63
CA HIS A 130 1.19 9.57 1.57
C HIS A 130 0.53 9.57 2.96
N LYS A 131 0.66 10.70 3.68
CA LYS A 131 0.20 10.83 5.09
C LYS A 131 -1.27 10.46 5.29
N TRP A 132 -2.15 10.85 4.35
CA TRP A 132 -3.59 10.61 4.42
C TRP A 132 -3.96 9.12 4.54
N ALA A 133 -3.16 8.23 3.93
CA ALA A 133 -3.39 6.79 3.98
C ALA A 133 -3.21 6.24 5.40
N TYR A 134 -2.21 6.78 6.11
CA TYR A 134 -1.91 6.38 7.48
C TYR A 134 -2.94 6.93 8.47
N ASP A 135 -3.55 8.08 8.18
CA ASP A 135 -4.68 8.58 8.97
C ASP A 135 -5.89 7.64 8.89
N LEU A 136 -6.15 7.04 7.72
CA LEU A 136 -7.19 6.02 7.55
C LEU A 136 -6.86 4.73 8.31
N ILE A 137 -5.60 4.27 8.26
CA ILE A 137 -5.14 3.05 8.94
C ILE A 137 -5.17 3.22 10.47
N ASP A 138 -4.68 4.35 10.98
CA ASP A 138 -4.70 4.66 12.42
C ASP A 138 -6.15 4.73 12.93
N ARG A 139 -7.06 5.31 12.14
CA ARG A 139 -8.49 5.37 12.49
C ARG A 139 -9.13 3.98 12.54
N ASP A 140 -8.93 3.15 11.52
CA ASP A 140 -9.40 1.76 11.45
C ASP A 140 -8.97 0.98 12.71
N ARG A 141 -7.69 1.14 13.11
CA ARG A 141 -7.13 0.51 14.31
C ARG A 141 -7.73 0.99 15.62
N ARG A 142 -8.02 2.29 15.73
CA ARG A 142 -8.68 2.88 16.92
C ARG A 142 -10.19 2.60 16.97
N ARG A 143 -10.68 1.62 16.21
CA ARG A 143 -12.09 1.22 16.06
C ARG A 143 -12.97 2.29 15.39
N GLY A 144 -12.37 3.23 14.67
CA GLY A 144 -13.12 4.18 13.86
C GLY A 144 -13.67 3.51 12.61
N ILE A 145 -14.99 3.60 12.40
CA ILE A 145 -15.60 3.16 11.14
C ILE A 145 -15.37 4.26 10.10
N THR A 146 -14.81 3.91 8.95
CA THR A 146 -14.70 4.81 7.79
C THR A 146 -15.72 4.36 6.75
N THR A 147 -16.65 5.25 6.40
CA THR A 147 -17.57 5.02 5.29
C THR A 147 -16.89 5.47 4.01
N VAL A 148 -16.95 4.67 2.96
CA VAL A 148 -16.35 4.96 1.67
C VAL A 148 -17.44 5.11 0.64
N TYR A 149 -17.35 6.18 -0.13
CA TYR A 149 -18.20 6.44 -1.28
C TYR A 149 -17.33 6.31 -2.53
N VAL A 150 -17.63 5.35 -3.39
CA VAL A 150 -16.87 5.09 -4.62
C VAL A 150 -17.75 5.47 -5.80
N MET A 151 -17.28 6.41 -6.61
CA MET A 151 -17.84 6.75 -7.90
C MET A 151 -17.10 5.92 -8.96
N THR A 152 -17.82 5.11 -9.73
CA THR A 152 -17.16 4.26 -10.73
C THR A 152 -17.01 4.96 -12.07
N THR A 153 -16.23 4.36 -12.96
CA THR A 153 -16.14 4.76 -14.37
C THR A 153 -17.33 4.26 -15.20
N THR A 154 -18.17 3.38 -14.64
CA THR A 154 -19.35 2.82 -15.33
C THR A 154 -20.47 3.84 -15.40
N THR A 155 -20.82 4.24 -16.63
CA THR A 155 -21.92 5.17 -16.92
C THR A 155 -23.02 4.48 -17.71
N GLU A 156 -24.28 4.71 -17.34
CA GLU A 156 -25.46 4.24 -18.06
C GLU A 156 -26.53 5.33 -18.03
N ASP A 157 -27.09 5.72 -19.18
CA ASP A 157 -28.17 6.72 -19.30
C ASP A 157 -27.92 8.04 -18.54
N ASN A 158 -26.70 8.58 -18.65
CA ASN A 158 -26.27 9.79 -17.95
C ASN A 158 -26.30 9.66 -16.41
N LYS A 159 -26.22 8.42 -15.91
CA LYS A 159 -26.05 8.07 -14.52
C LYS A 159 -24.70 7.40 -14.32
N VAL A 160 -24.08 7.63 -13.17
CA VAL A 160 -22.85 6.93 -12.78
C VAL A 160 -23.17 5.99 -11.64
N LEU A 161 -22.69 4.76 -11.75
CA LEU A 161 -22.79 3.78 -10.69
C LEU A 161 -21.91 4.20 -9.51
N MET A 162 -22.48 4.14 -8.32
CA MET A 162 -21.80 4.45 -7.08
C MET A 162 -21.97 3.34 -6.07
N TYR A 163 -20.95 3.16 -5.25
CA TYR A 163 -20.97 2.28 -4.10
C TYR A 163 -20.79 3.07 -2.81
N ARG A 164 -21.45 2.61 -1.76
CA ARG A 164 -21.26 3.05 -0.38
C ARG A 164 -21.00 1.82 0.45
N GLY A 165 -19.95 1.81 1.26
CA GLY A 165 -19.68 0.71 2.18
C GLY A 165 -18.73 1.12 3.28
N ARG A 166 -18.48 0.22 4.23
CA ARG A 166 -17.45 0.41 5.25
C ARG A 166 -16.10 -0.01 4.67
N LEU A 167 -15.08 0.81 4.87
CA LEU A 167 -13.72 0.46 4.49
C LEU A 167 -13.30 -0.80 5.25
N HIS A 168 -12.91 -1.84 4.52
CA HIS A 168 -12.28 -3.02 5.13
C HIS A 168 -10.79 -3.06 4.84
N HIS A 169 -10.43 -2.89 3.58
CA HIS A 169 -9.04 -2.91 3.13
C HIS A 169 -8.88 -1.98 1.94
N PHE A 170 -7.68 -1.44 1.76
CA PHE A 170 -7.30 -0.74 0.54
C PHE A 170 -5.81 -0.90 0.35
N MET A 171 -5.38 -0.76 -0.90
CA MET A 171 -3.97 -0.85 -1.26
C MET A 171 -3.60 0.34 -2.12
N LEU A 172 -2.42 0.91 -1.90
CA LEU A 172 -1.90 2.04 -2.65
C LEU A 172 -0.74 1.66 -3.57
N GLN A 173 -0.61 2.46 -4.63
CA GLN A 173 0.53 2.52 -5.52
C GLN A 173 1.56 3.55 -5.04
N GLU A 174 2.76 3.54 -5.64
CA GLU A 174 3.90 4.39 -5.24
C GLU A 174 3.60 5.89 -5.42
N ASP A 175 2.81 6.17 -6.45
CA ASP A 175 2.33 7.49 -6.78
C ASP A 175 1.20 7.96 -5.86
N GLY A 176 0.70 7.07 -5.00
CA GLY A 176 -0.38 7.36 -4.05
C GLY A 176 -1.77 7.08 -4.60
N LYS A 177 -1.89 6.56 -5.83
CA LYS A 177 -3.17 6.09 -6.35
C LYS A 177 -3.59 4.81 -5.66
N LEU A 178 -4.88 4.53 -5.65
CA LEU A 178 -5.38 3.23 -5.20
C LEU A 178 -5.02 2.18 -6.24
N SER A 179 -4.67 0.98 -5.77
CA SER A 179 -4.63 -0.23 -6.59
C SER A 179 -6.00 -0.91 -6.56
N TYR A 180 -6.58 -1.05 -5.37
CA TYR A 180 -7.93 -1.54 -5.14
C TYR A 180 -8.45 -1.10 -3.77
N VAL A 181 -9.77 -1.17 -3.58
CA VAL A 181 -10.45 -1.00 -2.30
C VAL A 181 -11.41 -2.17 -2.06
N ILE A 182 -11.49 -2.62 -0.81
CA ILE A 182 -12.43 -3.65 -0.36
C ILE A 182 -13.38 -3.01 0.65
N LEU A 183 -14.67 -3.13 0.36
CA LEU A 183 -15.76 -2.58 1.15
C LEU A 183 -16.59 -3.70 1.79
N LYS A 184 -17.11 -3.44 2.99
CA LYS A 184 -18.12 -4.25 3.70
C LYS A 184 -19.48 -3.55 3.71
N ASP A 185 -20.55 -4.29 3.94
CA ASP A 185 -21.91 -3.75 4.11
C ASP A 185 -22.29 -2.79 2.97
N CYS A 186 -22.09 -3.25 1.73
CA CYS A 186 -22.13 -2.37 0.57
C CYS A 186 -23.55 -2.14 0.05
N ALA A 187 -23.85 -0.89 -0.29
CA ALA A 187 -24.99 -0.50 -1.08
C ALA A 187 -24.53 0.07 -2.43
N ARG A 188 -25.29 -0.24 -3.49
CA ARG A 188 -25.18 0.39 -4.80
C ARG A 188 -26.25 1.45 -4.98
N TYR A 189 -25.92 2.53 -5.68
CA TYR A 189 -26.86 3.57 -6.09
C TYR A 189 -26.31 4.26 -7.34
N TYR A 190 -27.08 5.16 -7.91
CA TYR A 190 -26.70 5.89 -9.10
C TYR A 190 -26.70 7.39 -8.81
N MET A 191 -25.72 8.11 -9.33
CA MET A 191 -25.73 9.58 -9.36
C MET A 191 -26.16 10.05 -10.75
N ASN A 192 -27.22 10.85 -10.81
CA ASN A 192 -27.74 11.39 -12.06
C ASN A 192 -26.97 12.66 -12.44
N PHE A 193 -26.42 12.69 -13.66
CA PHE A 193 -25.81 13.90 -14.24
C PHE A 193 -26.75 14.68 -15.16
N GLY A 194 -27.97 14.17 -15.38
CA GLY A 194 -28.97 14.75 -16.29
C GLY A 194 -29.74 15.94 -15.73
N ASP A 195 -30.01 15.94 -14.43
CA ASP A 195 -30.89 16.93 -13.81
C ASP A 195 -30.11 18.19 -13.41
N ALA A 196 -30.80 19.34 -13.27
CA ALA A 196 -30.17 20.60 -12.87
C ALA A 196 -29.37 20.48 -11.56
N GLU A 197 -29.77 19.54 -10.70
CA GLU A 197 -29.15 19.16 -9.42
C GLU A 197 -28.53 17.75 -9.50
N LEU A 198 -27.40 17.52 -8.81
CA LEU A 198 -26.84 16.17 -8.64
C LEU A 198 -27.70 15.40 -7.64
N SER A 199 -28.66 14.65 -8.15
CA SER A 199 -29.46 13.73 -7.34
C SER A 199 -28.82 12.34 -7.29
N THR A 200 -28.85 11.71 -6.12
CA THR A 200 -28.52 10.30 -5.97
C THR A 200 -29.81 9.48 -5.87
N GLY A 201 -29.87 8.37 -6.59
CA GLY A 201 -30.96 7.40 -6.48
C GLY A 201 -30.99 6.68 -5.13
N LYS A 202 -32.02 5.86 -4.93
CA LYS A 202 -32.18 5.03 -3.73
C LYS A 202 -31.00 4.06 -3.58
N GLN A 203 -30.44 4.00 -2.36
CA GLN A 203 -29.42 3.02 -2.01
C GLN A 203 -30.04 1.62 -1.93
N LEU A 204 -29.52 0.72 -2.76
CA LEU A 204 -29.89 -0.69 -2.80
C LEU A 204 -28.76 -1.49 -2.17
N ASP A 205 -29.05 -2.10 -1.02
CA ASP A 205 -28.10 -3.00 -0.38
C ASP A 205 -27.83 -4.21 -1.30
N ILE A 206 -26.55 -4.50 -1.53
CA ILE A 206 -26.12 -5.56 -2.45
C ILE A 206 -26.27 -6.94 -1.78
N PHE A 207 -26.19 -6.98 -0.45
CA PHE A 207 -26.07 -8.21 0.32
C PHE A 207 -27.34 -8.56 1.12
N ARG A 208 -28.25 -7.60 1.39
CA ARG A 208 -29.53 -7.86 2.08
C ARG A 208 -30.61 -8.41 1.14
N GLY A 209 -30.56 -9.72 0.90
CA GLY A 209 -31.66 -10.54 0.34
C GLY A 209 -32.16 -11.60 1.36
N ALA A 210 -33.36 -12.15 1.14
CA ALA A 210 -34.20 -12.91 2.10
C ALA A 210 -33.61 -14.18 2.75
N THR A 211 -32.36 -14.55 2.48
CA THR A 211 -31.65 -15.67 3.12
C THR A 211 -30.39 -15.19 3.83
N ALA A 212 -30.58 -14.22 4.75
CA ALA A 212 -29.52 -13.59 5.55
C ALA A 212 -28.81 -14.52 6.56
N GLN A 213 -29.07 -15.83 6.55
CA GLN A 213 -28.61 -16.74 7.60
C GLN A 213 -27.21 -17.37 7.37
N ARG A 214 -26.50 -17.13 6.27
CA ARG A 214 -25.21 -17.84 6.06
C ARG A 214 -24.24 -17.25 5.03
N ARG A 215 -24.05 -15.93 4.96
CA ARG A 215 -23.04 -15.35 4.06
C ARG A 215 -21.77 -15.00 4.81
N VAL A 216 -20.75 -15.82 4.56
CA VAL A 216 -19.41 -15.71 5.16
C VAL A 216 -18.61 -14.55 4.54
N TRP A 217 -19.08 -13.93 3.45
CA TRP A 217 -18.31 -12.97 2.66
C TRP A 217 -19.14 -11.81 2.08
N ASP A 218 -19.46 -10.79 2.89
CA ASP A 218 -20.08 -9.53 2.45
C ASP A 218 -19.02 -8.49 2.05
N TYR A 219 -18.18 -8.85 1.08
CA TYR A 219 -17.07 -8.01 0.63
C TYR A 219 -17.22 -7.64 -0.85
N LEU A 220 -17.03 -6.36 -1.17
CA LEU A 220 -16.94 -5.86 -2.54
C LEU A 220 -15.54 -5.32 -2.78
N MET A 221 -14.79 -5.97 -3.67
CA MET A 221 -13.52 -5.45 -4.17
C MET A 221 -13.76 -4.60 -5.42
N ILE A 222 -13.16 -3.41 -5.46
CA ILE A 222 -13.22 -2.49 -6.59
C ILE A 222 -11.79 -2.15 -6.99
N ASP A 223 -11.41 -2.53 -8.21
CA ASP A 223 -10.11 -2.20 -8.78
C ASP A 223 -10.01 -0.73 -9.17
N SER A 224 -8.78 -0.21 -9.14
CA SER A 224 -8.47 1.18 -9.47
C SER A 224 -8.94 1.63 -10.85
N SER A 225 -8.93 0.75 -11.85
CA SER A 225 -9.42 1.05 -13.21
C SER A 225 -10.91 1.40 -13.24
N ASN A 226 -11.66 0.93 -12.23
CA ASN A 226 -13.09 1.15 -12.11
C ASN A 226 -13.44 2.31 -11.17
N ILE A 227 -12.45 2.97 -10.56
CA ILE A 227 -12.66 4.09 -9.63
C ILE A 227 -12.45 5.40 -10.38
N ALA A 228 -13.52 6.14 -10.62
CA ALA A 228 -13.44 7.51 -11.14
C ALA A 228 -13.11 8.52 -10.03
N ASN A 229 -13.73 8.33 -8.85
CA ASN A 229 -13.44 9.12 -7.66
C ASN A 229 -13.78 8.31 -6.40
N ILE A 230 -13.14 8.64 -5.28
CA ILE A 230 -13.38 7.99 -4.00
C ILE A 230 -13.33 9.02 -2.88
N LEU A 231 -14.30 8.93 -1.98
CA LEU A 231 -14.35 9.73 -0.77
C LEU A 231 -14.29 8.81 0.44
N PHE A 232 -13.29 9.03 1.28
CA PHE A 232 -13.21 8.42 2.59
C PHE A 232 -13.84 9.37 3.60
N ASP A 233 -14.98 8.98 4.13
CA ASP A 233 -15.69 9.72 5.16
C ASP A 233 -15.44 9.09 6.53
N PRO A 234 -14.60 9.73 7.35
CA PRO A 234 -14.32 9.27 8.70
C PRO A 234 -15.49 9.53 9.66
N SER A 235 -16.46 10.38 9.31
CA SER A 235 -17.49 10.83 10.24
C SER A 235 -18.42 9.68 10.68
N VAL A 236 -18.66 9.60 12.00
CA VAL A 236 -19.64 8.64 12.57
C VAL A 236 -21.07 9.09 12.25
N GLN A 237 -21.24 10.39 12.00
CA GLN A 237 -22.49 11.03 11.58
C GLN A 237 -22.38 11.29 10.09
N THR A 238 -23.25 10.66 9.29
CA THR A 238 -23.47 10.95 7.87
C THR A 238 -23.21 12.42 7.54
N ILE A 239 -22.35 12.68 6.54
CA ILE A 239 -22.04 14.00 5.97
C ILE A 239 -23.26 14.93 6.09
N LYS A 240 -23.19 15.90 6.99
CA LYS A 240 -24.20 16.95 7.07
C LYS A 240 -24.01 17.83 5.85
N THR A 241 -25.06 17.95 5.04
CA THR A 241 -25.10 18.94 3.97
C THR A 241 -24.91 20.33 4.59
N THR A 242 -23.80 20.99 4.26
CA THR A 242 -23.59 22.40 4.60
C THR A 242 -23.89 23.25 3.37
N ASP A 243 -24.39 24.46 3.58
CA ASP A 243 -24.70 25.38 2.48
C ASP A 243 -23.45 25.72 1.65
N GLU A 244 -22.30 25.83 2.31
CA GLU A 244 -20.98 26.03 1.69
C GLU A 244 -20.58 24.84 0.79
N GLY A 245 -20.75 23.61 1.28
CA GLY A 245 -20.46 22.40 0.51
C GLY A 245 -21.36 22.25 -0.71
N ASN A 246 -22.64 22.57 -0.56
CA ASN A 246 -23.59 22.57 -1.67
C ASN A 246 -23.23 23.61 -2.73
N LYS A 247 -22.80 24.81 -2.33
CA LYS A 247 -22.36 25.86 -3.25
C LYS A 247 -21.10 25.45 -4.02
N ALA A 248 -20.09 24.92 -3.35
CA ALA A 248 -18.87 24.43 -4.00
C ALA A 248 -19.17 23.29 -5.01
N LEU A 249 -20.09 22.39 -4.64
CA LEU A 249 -20.54 21.33 -5.54
C LEU A 249 -21.26 21.88 -6.78
N GLN A 250 -22.14 22.88 -6.61
CA GLN A 250 -22.82 23.54 -7.71
C GLN A 250 -21.86 24.23 -8.68
N GLU A 251 -20.83 24.89 -8.17
CA GLU A 251 -19.77 25.52 -8.99
C GLU A 251 -19.00 24.47 -9.79
N ALA A 252 -18.63 23.35 -9.18
CA ALA A 252 -17.94 22.24 -9.86
C ALA A 252 -18.81 21.60 -10.96
N ILE A 253 -20.11 21.41 -10.71
CA ILE A 253 -21.07 20.92 -11.73
C ILE A 253 -21.12 21.88 -12.92
N ARG A 254 -21.24 23.18 -12.65
CA ARG A 254 -21.33 24.22 -13.68
C ARG A 254 -20.08 24.22 -14.56
N ALA A 255 -18.90 24.22 -13.94
CA ALA A 255 -17.62 24.16 -14.65
C ALA A 255 -17.51 22.92 -15.55
N ARG A 256 -17.93 21.74 -15.04
CA ARG A 256 -17.93 20.51 -15.84
C ARG A 256 -18.88 20.58 -17.03
N ARG A 257 -20.08 21.15 -16.85
CA ARG A 257 -21.06 21.33 -17.95
C ARG A 257 -20.51 22.25 -19.04
N GLU A 258 -19.85 23.33 -18.66
CA GLU A 258 -19.21 24.26 -19.60
C GLU A 258 -18.09 23.58 -20.38
N ALA A 259 -17.24 22.79 -19.70
CA ALA A 259 -16.21 22.01 -20.35
C ALA A 259 -16.78 21.03 -21.38
N ILE A 260 -17.85 20.29 -21.03
CA ILE A 260 -18.52 19.37 -21.96
C ILE A 260 -19.13 20.11 -23.15
N LYS A 261 -19.80 21.24 -22.93
CA LYS A 261 -20.36 22.07 -24.01
C LYS A 261 -19.27 22.58 -24.95
N LYS A 262 -18.14 23.03 -24.40
CA LYS A 262 -16.98 23.49 -25.17
C LYS A 262 -16.42 22.35 -26.02
N LEU A 263 -16.27 21.16 -25.43
CA LEU A 263 -15.80 19.97 -26.15
C LEU A 263 -16.72 19.61 -27.32
N LYS A 264 -18.04 19.55 -27.08
CA LYS A 264 -19.04 19.30 -28.13
C LYS A 264 -18.99 20.32 -29.27
N ARG A 265 -18.82 21.61 -28.96
CA ARG A 265 -18.66 22.67 -29.97
C ARG A 265 -17.41 22.45 -30.82
N ILE A 266 -16.28 22.16 -30.18
CA ILE A 266 -15.02 21.86 -30.88
C ILE A 266 -15.19 20.65 -31.81
N THR A 267 -15.80 19.56 -31.32
CA THR A 267 -16.06 18.37 -32.14
C THR A 267 -16.98 18.68 -33.32
N ALA A 268 -18.05 19.46 -33.11
CA ALA A 268 -18.95 19.89 -34.19
C ALA A 268 -18.25 20.77 -35.24
N THR A 269 -17.38 21.69 -34.82
CA THR A 269 -16.58 22.52 -35.75
C THR A 269 -15.58 21.69 -36.54
N ILE A 270 -14.93 20.69 -35.91
CA ILE A 270 -14.02 19.77 -36.61
C ILE A 270 -14.77 18.93 -37.64
N SER A 271 -15.95 18.38 -37.31
CA SER A 271 -16.78 17.65 -38.28
C SER A 271 -17.31 18.54 -39.41
N ALA A 272 -17.69 19.79 -39.13
CA ALA A 272 -18.14 20.72 -40.16
C ALA A 272 -17.03 21.15 -41.12
N ASN A 273 -15.79 21.26 -40.62
CA ASN A 273 -14.62 21.66 -41.41
C ASN A 273 -13.92 20.47 -42.10
N ASN A 274 -14.37 19.23 -41.89
CA ASN A 274 -13.82 18.04 -42.53
C ASN A 274 -14.94 17.10 -43.05
N PRO A 275 -15.69 17.50 -44.09
CA PRO A 275 -16.84 16.73 -44.59
C PRO A 275 -16.49 15.42 -45.33
N SER A 276 -15.22 15.00 -45.42
CA SER A 276 -14.77 13.95 -46.36
C SER A 276 -14.96 12.49 -45.92
N THR A 277 -15.65 12.18 -44.83
CA THR A 277 -15.95 10.77 -44.44
C THR A 277 -17.44 10.47 -44.23
N ALA A 278 -18.32 11.21 -44.90
CA ALA A 278 -19.71 10.78 -45.06
C ALA A 278 -19.87 10.00 -46.37
N ALA A 279 -19.95 8.67 -46.23
CA ALA A 279 -20.62 7.71 -47.10
C ALA A 279 -20.56 7.93 -48.63
N LYS A 280 -19.78 7.07 -49.32
CA LYS A 280 -20.14 6.64 -50.68
C LYS A 280 -21.50 5.94 -50.59
N PRO A 281 -22.56 6.42 -51.27
CA PRO A 281 -23.76 5.64 -51.48
C PRO A 281 -23.47 4.53 -52.49
N ASP A 282 -24.13 3.40 -52.30
CA ASP A 282 -24.16 2.26 -53.21
C ASP A 282 -24.39 2.73 -54.66
N ALA A 283 -23.46 2.35 -55.54
CA ALA A 283 -23.69 2.44 -56.98
C ALA A 283 -24.43 1.16 -57.41
N GLU A 284 -25.75 1.29 -57.55
CA GLU A 284 -26.53 0.48 -58.49
C GLU A 284 -25.82 0.44 -59.85
N GLY A 285 -25.71 -0.76 -60.42
CA GLY A 285 -25.02 -0.99 -61.68
C GLY A 285 -25.77 -0.49 -62.91
N PRO A 286 -25.21 -0.70 -64.11
CA PRO A 286 -25.99 -0.87 -65.30
C PRO A 286 -25.94 -2.32 -65.79
N ARG A 287 -27.12 -2.77 -66.23
CA ARG A 287 -27.38 -3.89 -67.12
C ARG A 287 -26.29 -4.04 -68.19
N GLN A 288 -25.76 -5.26 -68.33
CA GLN A 288 -25.84 -6.11 -69.54
C GLN A 288 -25.75 -7.57 -69.12
#